data_AF-A0A7C3JR82-F1
#
_entry.id   AF-A0A7C3JR82-F1
#
_cell.length_a   1.000
_cell.length_b   1.000
_cell.length_c   1.000
_cell.angle_alpha   90.00
_cell.angle_beta   90.00
_cell.angle_gamma   90.00
#
_symmetry.space_group_name_H-M   'P 1'
#
loop_
_entity.id
_entity.type
_entity.pdbx_description
1 polymer ?
#
loop_
_entity_poly.entity_id
_entity_poly.type
_entity_poly.pdbx_seq_one_letter_code
_entity_poly.pdbx_strand_id
1 'polypeptide(L)'
;MGQFLRLQFIAHRSGESITTGGFALKITPAAIFSFCALIFFCVFVWLAQEWRLQARLYPWAIGIPMVILALAQVILDLRGVKAKESPDGTPVDFQFSKDVDPAVAKKRAITMFSWLVGFFLLIWLLGFPIGIALMMFTYLKFQGRESWTLSVALTVIGWLCFYGLFVKLLTLPFPQGLLFQWLGVDL
;
A
#
# COMPACT_ATOMS: atom_id res chain seq x y z
N MET A 1 33.35 -59.43 -32.96
CA MET A 1 33.33 -57.95 -32.92
C MET A 1 32.02 -57.36 -32.34
N GLY A 2 31.21 -58.10 -31.55
CA GLY A 2 29.87 -57.64 -31.12
C GLY A 2 29.62 -57.58 -29.61
N GLN A 3 30.54 -58.08 -28.77
CA GLN A 3 30.41 -58.06 -27.31
C GLN A 3 31.15 -56.88 -26.64
N PHE A 4 32.21 -56.36 -27.26
CA PHE A 4 32.99 -55.24 -26.72
C PHE A 4 32.25 -53.90 -26.79
N LEU A 5 31.32 -53.71 -27.73
CA LEU A 5 30.50 -52.49 -27.80
C LEU A 5 29.35 -52.47 -26.77
N ARG A 6 28.92 -53.61 -26.22
CA ARG A 6 27.85 -53.64 -25.21
C ARG A 6 28.33 -53.32 -23.79
N LEU A 7 29.62 -53.51 -23.48
CA LEU A 7 30.14 -53.16 -22.15
C LEU A 7 30.38 -51.66 -21.95
N GLN A 8 30.69 -50.91 -23.02
CA GLN A 8 30.82 -49.44 -22.91
C GLN A 8 29.46 -48.74 -22.76
N PHE A 9 28.37 -49.35 -23.25
CA PHE A 9 27.03 -48.78 -23.15
C PHE A 9 26.42 -48.93 -21.74
N ILE A 10 26.89 -49.90 -20.94
CA ILE A 10 26.39 -50.14 -19.59
C ILE A 10 27.16 -49.30 -18.54
N ALA A 11 28.42 -48.97 -18.79
CA ALA A 11 29.24 -48.18 -17.86
C ALA A 11 28.88 -46.67 -17.81
N HIS A 12 28.10 -46.15 -18.77
CA HIS A 12 27.68 -44.75 -18.78
C HIS A 12 26.38 -44.48 -17.97
N ARG A 13 25.77 -45.50 -17.36
CA ARG A 13 24.48 -45.37 -16.65
C ARG A 13 24.59 -45.47 -15.12
N SER A 14 25.74 -45.11 -14.54
CA SER A 14 25.91 -45.02 -13.09
C SER A 14 26.55 -43.70 -12.72
N GLY A 15 25.71 -42.68 -12.72
CA GLY A 15 26.00 -41.35 -12.24
C GLY A 15 24.69 -40.75 -11.80
N GLU A 16 23.98 -41.43 -10.88
CA GLU A 16 22.92 -40.81 -10.11
C GLU A 16 23.54 -39.64 -9.35
N SER A 17 23.44 -38.45 -9.94
CA SER A 17 23.55 -37.22 -9.19
C SER A 17 22.39 -37.24 -8.20
N ILE A 18 22.70 -37.59 -6.95
CA ILE A 18 21.84 -37.34 -5.81
C ILE A 18 21.51 -35.86 -5.88
N THR A 19 20.31 -35.56 -6.36
CA THR A 19 19.74 -34.22 -6.35
C THR A 19 19.41 -33.94 -4.90
N THR A 20 20.41 -33.47 -4.16
CA THR A 20 20.19 -32.79 -2.91
C THR A 20 19.22 -31.67 -3.26
N GLY A 21 17.98 -31.78 -2.81
CA GLY A 21 16.96 -30.74 -2.89
C GLY A 21 17.40 -29.55 -2.04
N GLY A 22 18.47 -28.89 -2.45
CA GLY A 22 18.87 -27.60 -1.95
C GLY A 22 17.84 -26.63 -2.48
N PHE A 23 17.10 -26.00 -1.57
CA PHE A 23 16.30 -24.82 -1.84
C PHE A 23 17.25 -23.76 -2.43
N ALA A 24 17.40 -23.77 -3.75
CA ALA A 24 18.30 -22.87 -4.46
C ALA A 24 17.66 -21.48 -4.39
N LEU A 25 18.00 -20.75 -3.34
CA LEU A 25 17.70 -19.34 -3.17
C LEU A 25 18.27 -18.59 -4.38
N LYS A 26 17.44 -18.38 -5.40
CA LYS A 26 17.77 -17.48 -6.50
C LYS A 26 17.73 -16.06 -5.93
N ILE A 27 18.89 -15.58 -5.50
CA ILE A 27 19.04 -14.20 -5.01
C ILE A 27 18.92 -13.26 -6.20
N THR A 28 17.69 -12.80 -6.43
CA THR A 28 17.38 -11.73 -7.38
C THR A 28 17.61 -10.39 -6.68
N PRO A 29 18.00 -9.30 -7.38
CA PRO A 29 18.07 -7.96 -6.79
C PRO A 29 16.78 -7.52 -6.08
N ALA A 30 15.63 -8.01 -6.55
CA ALA A 30 14.32 -7.83 -5.91
C ALA A 30 14.22 -8.50 -4.51
N ALA A 31 14.89 -9.63 -4.30
CA ALA A 31 14.91 -10.34 -3.03
C ALA A 31 15.70 -9.55 -1.98
N ILE A 32 16.82 -8.95 -2.40
CA ILE A 32 17.65 -8.09 -1.55
C ILE A 32 16.87 -6.85 -1.13
N PHE A 33 16.19 -6.17 -2.08
CA PHE A 33 15.36 -5.01 -1.77
C PHE A 33 14.22 -5.36 -0.81
N SER A 34 13.50 -6.47 -1.06
CA SER A 34 12.40 -6.93 -0.22
C SER A 34 12.87 -7.29 1.19
N PHE A 35 14.08 -7.87 1.31
CA PHE A 35 14.69 -8.18 2.60
C PHE A 35 15.13 -6.92 3.37
N CYS A 36 15.74 -5.95 2.69
CA CYS A 36 16.06 -4.65 3.29
C CYS A 36 14.80 -3.90 3.76
N ALA A 37 13.74 -3.91 2.95
CA ALA A 37 12.45 -3.32 3.31
C ALA A 37 11.84 -4.03 4.54
N LEU A 38 11.89 -5.37 4.58
CA LEU A 38 11.43 -6.15 5.73
C LEU A 38 12.19 -5.76 7.02
N ILE A 39 13.52 -5.69 6.97
CA ILE A 39 14.34 -5.26 8.11
C ILE A 39 13.95 -3.85 8.56
N PHE A 40 13.82 -2.91 7.62
CA PHE A 40 13.42 -1.54 7.90
C PHE A 40 12.07 -1.49 8.64
N PHE A 41 11.05 -2.19 8.15
CA PHE A 41 9.74 -2.22 8.81
C PHE A 41 9.77 -2.90 10.18
N CYS A 42 10.53 -3.99 10.34
CA CYS A 42 10.71 -4.64 11.64
C CYS A 42 11.37 -3.72 12.66
N VAL A 43 12.44 -3.02 12.28
CA VAL A 43 13.12 -2.03 13.15
C VAL A 43 12.19 -0.87 13.47
N PHE A 44 11.43 -0.39 12.48
CA PHE A 44 10.47 0.70 12.67
C PHE A 44 9.36 0.34 13.66
N VAL A 45 8.77 -0.86 13.54
CA VAL A 45 7.75 -1.37 14.46
C VAL A 45 8.32 -1.63 15.86
N TRP A 46 9.58 -2.06 15.96
CA TRP A 46 10.27 -2.26 17.23
C TRP A 46 10.54 -0.94 17.96
N LEU A 47 11.05 0.09 17.26
CA LEU A 47 11.27 1.42 17.82
C LEU A 47 9.97 2.11 18.27
N ALA A 48 8.86 1.84 17.59
CA ALA A 48 7.55 2.38 17.93
C ALA A 48 6.99 1.85 19.27
N GLN A 49 7.55 0.77 19.84
CA GLN A 49 7.13 0.22 21.13
C GLN A 49 7.25 1.21 22.27
N GLU A 50 8.26 2.07 22.27
CA GLU A 50 8.52 2.98 23.41
C GLU A 50 7.63 4.22 23.38
N TRP A 51 6.88 4.42 22.30
CA TRP A 51 6.07 5.61 22.11
C TRP A 51 4.80 5.55 22.95
N ARG A 52 4.32 6.73 23.39
CA ARG A 52 3.00 6.87 24.06
C ARG A 52 1.92 6.21 23.21
N LEU A 53 0.89 5.64 23.83
CA LEU A 53 -0.12 4.80 23.18
C LEU A 53 -0.69 5.44 21.88
N GLN A 54 -0.91 6.76 21.88
CA GLN A 54 -1.33 7.53 20.70
C GLN A 54 -0.34 7.50 19.53
N ALA A 55 0.96 7.60 19.81
CA ALA A 55 2.02 7.57 18.80
C ALA A 55 2.41 6.13 18.40
N ARG A 56 2.21 5.14 19.28
CA ARG A 56 2.45 3.72 19.01
C ARG A 56 1.47 3.12 18.00
N LEU A 57 0.21 3.59 18.04
CA LEU A 57 -0.86 3.08 17.17
C LEU A 57 -0.61 3.37 15.68
N TYR A 58 0.06 4.47 15.32
CA TYR A 58 0.35 4.81 13.93
C TYR A 58 1.29 3.79 13.24
N PRO A 59 2.50 3.51 13.78
CA PRO A 59 3.38 2.47 13.25
C PRO A 59 2.79 1.07 13.33
N TRP A 60 1.96 0.78 14.33
CA TRP A 60 1.33 -0.54 14.46
C TRP A 60 0.23 -0.77 13.44
N ALA A 61 -0.71 0.17 13.29
CA ALA A 61 -1.83 0.04 12.37
C ALA A 61 -1.39 -0.04 10.90
N ILE A 62 -0.31 0.67 10.54
CA ILE A 62 0.23 0.69 9.17
C ILE A 62 1.33 -0.38 8.99
N GLY A 63 2.19 -0.55 9.99
CA GLY A 63 3.34 -1.45 9.93
C GLY A 63 2.95 -2.93 9.94
N ILE A 64 1.91 -3.33 10.68
CA ILE A 64 1.50 -4.75 10.71
C ILE A 64 1.01 -5.22 9.33
N PRO A 65 0.05 -4.54 8.65
CA PRO A 65 -0.33 -4.91 7.29
C PRO A 65 0.86 -4.89 6.31
N MET A 66 1.75 -3.89 6.45
CA MET A 66 2.91 -3.76 5.58
C MET A 66 3.93 -4.88 5.79
N VAL A 67 4.16 -5.33 7.02
CA VAL A 67 4.99 -6.50 7.33
C VAL A 67 4.36 -7.77 6.77
N ILE A 68 3.04 -7.94 6.88
CA ILE A 68 2.32 -9.08 6.29
C ILE A 68 2.51 -9.10 4.76
N LEU A 69 2.37 -7.95 4.09
CA LEU A 69 2.57 -7.84 2.65
C LEU A 69 4.03 -8.05 2.25
N ALA A 70 4.99 -7.50 3.00
CA ALA A 70 6.42 -7.69 2.77
C ALA A 70 6.82 -9.17 2.93
N LEU A 71 6.29 -9.86 3.93
CA LEU A 71 6.48 -11.31 4.12
C LEU A 71 5.87 -12.10 2.95
N ALA A 72 4.66 -11.74 2.52
CA ALA A 72 4.03 -12.37 1.35
C ALA A 72 4.88 -12.17 0.09
N GLN A 73 5.43 -10.97 -0.12
CA GLN A 73 6.29 -10.66 -1.26
C GLN A 73 7.60 -11.45 -1.23
N VAL A 74 8.24 -11.55 -0.06
CA VAL A 74 9.44 -12.38 0.12
C VAL A 74 9.13 -13.86 -0.18
N ILE A 75 8.01 -14.39 0.33
CA ILE A 75 7.61 -15.79 0.06
C ILE A 75 7.35 -16.01 -1.44
N LEU A 76 6.70 -15.07 -2.13
CA LEU A 76 6.42 -15.17 -3.57
C LEU A 76 7.71 -15.10 -4.41
N ASP A 77 8.63 -14.21 -4.06
CA ASP A 77 9.92 -14.05 -4.74
C ASP A 77 10.82 -15.28 -4.53
N LEU A 78 10.84 -15.81 -3.30
CA LEU A 78 11.54 -17.06 -2.97
C LEU A 78 10.98 -18.29 -3.69
N ARG A 79 9.68 -18.32 -3.98
CA ARG A 79 9.03 -19.39 -4.76
C ARG A 79 9.23 -19.21 -6.27
N GLY A 80 9.97 -18.19 -6.70
CA GLY A 80 10.20 -17.90 -8.12
C GLY A 80 8.93 -17.54 -8.87
N VAL A 81 7.86 -17.18 -8.16
CA VAL A 81 6.64 -16.66 -8.76
C VAL A 81 6.98 -15.24 -9.20
N LYS A 82 7.49 -15.12 -10.43
CA LYS A 82 7.56 -13.81 -11.07
C LYS A 82 6.15 -13.26 -11.04
N ALA A 83 5.97 -12.10 -10.40
CA ALA A 83 4.75 -11.33 -10.57
C ALA A 83 4.48 -11.32 -12.08
N LYS A 84 3.30 -11.82 -12.48
CA LYS A 84 2.89 -11.78 -13.87
C LYS A 84 3.02 -10.31 -14.23
N GLU A 85 4.01 -9.98 -15.05
CA GLU A 85 4.07 -8.69 -15.73
C GLU A 85 2.79 -8.67 -16.55
N SER A 86 1.74 -8.17 -15.92
CA SER A 86 0.59 -7.72 -16.66
C SER A 86 1.19 -6.65 -17.57
N PRO A 87 0.90 -6.66 -18.88
CA PRO A 87 1.26 -5.55 -19.76
C PRO A 87 0.75 -4.20 -19.20
N ASP A 88 -0.19 -4.28 -18.25
CA ASP A 88 -0.83 -3.21 -17.51
C ASP A 88 -0.55 -3.28 -15.97
N GLY A 89 0.53 -3.93 -15.57
CA GLY A 89 0.94 -4.13 -14.18
C GLY A 89 1.73 -2.94 -13.67
N THR A 90 1.01 -1.87 -13.36
CA THR A 90 1.52 -0.60 -12.82
C THR A 90 2.61 -0.79 -11.76
N PRO A 91 3.88 -0.48 -12.06
CA PRO A 91 4.83 -0.07 -11.05
C PRO A 91 4.38 1.30 -10.53
N VAL A 92 4.27 1.43 -9.22
CA VAL A 92 3.99 2.72 -8.57
C VAL A 92 5.09 3.70 -8.99
N ASP A 93 4.67 4.75 -9.71
CA ASP A 93 5.32 6.03 -9.92
C ASP A 93 6.79 6.04 -10.38
N PHE A 94 6.99 6.12 -11.70
CA PHE A 94 7.85 7.14 -12.33
C PHE A 94 7.59 7.27 -13.84
N GLN A 95 6.39 6.93 -14.31
CA GLN A 95 5.94 7.36 -15.64
C GLN A 95 5.39 8.79 -15.53
N PHE A 96 6.28 9.77 -15.40
CA PHE A 96 6.08 11.00 -16.17
C PHE A 96 5.92 10.53 -17.61
N SER A 97 4.68 10.53 -18.03
CA SER A 97 4.24 9.84 -19.23
C SER A 97 5.07 10.37 -20.38
N LYS A 98 5.88 9.50 -21.00
CA LYS A 98 6.28 9.70 -22.38
C LYS A 98 4.97 9.93 -23.15
N ASP A 99 4.82 11.15 -23.69
CA ASP A 99 3.74 11.59 -24.57
C ASP A 99 2.33 11.78 -23.96
N VAL A 100 2.20 12.39 -22.77
CA VAL A 100 0.93 13.05 -22.41
C VAL A 100 0.98 14.50 -22.90
N ASP A 101 -0.01 14.89 -23.70
CA ASP A 101 -0.22 16.26 -24.14
C ASP A 101 -0.10 17.22 -22.93
N PRO A 102 0.81 18.22 -22.97
CA PRO A 102 1.04 19.13 -21.87
C PRO A 102 -0.24 19.84 -21.39
N ALA A 103 -1.25 20.00 -22.25
CA ALA A 103 -2.55 20.55 -21.87
C ALA A 103 -3.33 19.62 -20.91
N VAL A 104 -3.29 18.31 -21.16
CA VAL A 104 -3.95 17.30 -20.32
C VAL A 104 -3.21 17.13 -19.00
N ALA A 105 -1.87 17.15 -19.03
CA ALA A 105 -1.05 17.11 -17.82
C ALA A 105 -1.33 18.32 -16.91
N LYS A 106 -1.37 19.53 -17.47
CA LYS A 106 -1.74 20.75 -16.72
C LYS A 106 -3.14 20.67 -16.13
N LYS A 107 -4.13 20.19 -16.90
CA LYS A 107 -5.51 20.05 -16.41
C LYS A 107 -5.58 19.08 -15.23
N ARG A 108 -4.93 17.91 -15.32
CA ARG A 108 -4.86 16.95 -14.22
C ARG A 108 -4.18 17.54 -12.98
N ALA A 109 -3.07 18.25 -13.17
CA ALA A 109 -2.37 18.92 -12.09
C ALA A 109 -3.27 19.97 -11.40
N ILE A 110 -3.94 20.82 -12.17
CA ILE A 110 -4.89 21.81 -11.63
C ILE A 110 -6.03 21.12 -10.89
N THR A 111 -6.58 20.02 -11.40
CA THR A 111 -7.61 19.24 -10.71
C THR A 111 -7.10 18.72 -9.37
N MET A 112 -5.91 18.13 -9.32
CA MET A 112 -5.29 17.65 -8.08
C MET A 112 -5.05 18.80 -7.08
N PHE A 113 -4.49 19.91 -7.52
CA PHE A 113 -4.30 21.12 -6.70
C PHE A 113 -5.63 21.67 -6.19
N SER A 114 -6.67 21.68 -7.01
CA SER A 114 -8.00 22.16 -6.64
C SER A 114 -8.61 21.28 -5.55
N TRP A 115 -8.47 19.95 -5.65
CA TRP A 115 -8.90 19.03 -4.60
C TRP A 115 -8.12 19.23 -3.30
N LEU A 116 -6.81 19.45 -3.37
CA LEU A 116 -5.97 19.72 -2.20
C LEU A 116 -6.41 21.01 -1.49
N VAL A 117 -6.57 22.10 -2.24
CA VAL A 117 -7.03 23.39 -1.69
C VAL A 117 -8.45 23.26 -1.16
N GLY A 118 -9.35 22.58 -1.89
CA GLY A 118 -10.72 22.35 -1.45
C GLY A 118 -10.79 21.56 -0.14
N PHE A 119 -9.94 20.54 0.02
CA PHE A 119 -9.87 19.77 1.26
C PHE A 119 -9.36 20.62 2.43
N PHE A 120 -8.33 21.43 2.19
CA PHE A 120 -7.82 22.36 3.19
C PHE A 120 -8.90 23.33 3.66
N LEU A 121 -9.65 23.92 2.72
CA LEU A 121 -10.76 24.82 3.04
C LEU A 121 -11.86 24.11 3.83
N LEU A 122 -12.24 22.88 3.44
CA LEU A 122 -13.24 22.09 4.17
C LEU A 122 -12.82 21.84 5.62
N ILE A 123 -11.56 21.42 5.84
CA ILE A 123 -11.04 21.21 7.20
C ILE A 123 -11.01 22.52 7.97
N TRP A 124 -10.57 23.61 7.35
CA TRP A 124 -10.49 24.91 8.00
C TRP A 124 -11.86 25.42 8.44
N LEU A 125 -12.90 25.25 7.60
CA LEU A 125 -14.25 25.71 7.91
C LEU A 125 -15.00 24.76 8.87
N LEU A 126 -14.91 23.44 8.66
CA LEU A 126 -15.78 22.45 9.30
C LEU A 126 -15.06 21.55 10.31
N GLY A 127 -13.73 21.65 10.40
CA GLY A 127 -12.92 20.77 11.22
C GLY A 127 -12.56 19.47 10.50
N PHE A 128 -11.60 18.74 11.05
CA PHE A 128 -11.00 17.57 10.41
C PHE A 128 -11.98 16.40 10.18
N PRO A 129 -12.81 15.96 11.16
CA PRO A 129 -13.67 14.78 10.98
C PRO A 129 -14.77 14.98 9.92
N ILE A 130 -15.39 16.16 9.91
CA ILE A 130 -16.45 16.51 8.96
C ILE A 130 -15.84 16.82 7.59
N GLY A 131 -14.70 17.52 7.57
CA GLY A 131 -13.96 17.83 6.35
C GLY A 131 -13.56 16.59 5.57
N ILE A 132 -13.04 15.54 6.24
CA ILE A 132 -12.71 14.26 5.59
C ILE A 132 -13.94 13.59 5.00
N ALA A 133 -15.02 13.47 5.76
CA ALA A 133 -16.23 12.80 5.28
C ALA A 133 -16.82 13.49 4.04
N LEU A 134 -16.95 14.82 4.09
CA LEU A 134 -17.44 15.61 2.97
C LEU A 134 -16.51 15.55 1.77
N MET A 135 -15.19 15.63 2.00
CA MET A 135 -14.21 15.51 0.93
C MET A 135 -14.29 14.16 0.26
N MET A 136 -14.36 13.07 1.02
CA MET A 136 -14.50 11.71 0.51
C MET A 136 -15.79 11.56 -0.31
N PHE A 137 -16.92 12.01 0.22
CA PHE A 137 -18.20 11.97 -0.49
C PHE A 137 -18.14 12.75 -1.81
N THR A 138 -17.64 13.99 -1.75
CA THR A 138 -17.53 14.88 -2.91
C THR A 138 -16.59 14.27 -3.94
N TYR A 139 -15.45 13.73 -3.52
CA TYR A 139 -14.50 13.08 -4.41
C TYR A 139 -15.10 11.85 -5.10
N LEU A 140 -15.73 10.94 -4.35
CA LEU A 140 -16.39 9.76 -4.91
C LEU A 140 -17.50 10.14 -5.89
N LYS A 141 -18.28 11.17 -5.54
CA LYS A 141 -19.41 11.60 -6.35
C LYS A 141 -19.00 12.29 -7.65
N PHE A 142 -18.05 13.23 -7.58
CA PHE A 142 -17.67 14.06 -8.73
C PHE A 142 -16.55 13.42 -9.56
N GLN A 143 -15.51 12.91 -8.89
CA GLN A 143 -14.35 12.33 -9.57
C GLN A 143 -14.55 10.84 -9.87
N GLY A 144 -15.06 10.09 -8.89
CA GLY A 144 -15.35 8.65 -9.03
C GLY A 144 -16.60 8.36 -9.89
N ARG A 145 -17.48 9.35 -10.07
CA ARG A 145 -18.78 9.22 -10.78
C ARG A 145 -19.63 8.06 -10.24
N GLU A 146 -19.43 7.70 -8.98
CA GLU A 146 -20.07 6.57 -8.35
C GLU A 146 -21.57 6.80 -8.15
N SER A 147 -22.31 5.70 -8.01
CA SER A 147 -23.73 5.75 -7.64
C SER A 147 -23.90 6.44 -6.28
N TRP A 148 -25.01 7.15 -6.09
CA TRP A 148 -25.28 7.87 -4.84
C TRP A 148 -25.25 6.92 -3.63
N THR A 149 -25.80 5.72 -3.79
CA THR A 149 -25.83 4.69 -2.74
C THR A 149 -24.42 4.27 -2.33
N LEU A 150 -23.54 3.95 -3.29
CA LEU A 150 -22.15 3.57 -2.99
C LEU A 150 -21.37 4.73 -2.39
N SER A 151 -21.54 5.94 -2.91
CA SER A 151 -20.86 7.13 -2.40
C SER A 151 -21.21 7.39 -0.94
N VAL A 152 -22.50 7.34 -0.60
CA VAL A 152 -22.96 7.51 0.79
C VAL A 152 -22.50 6.34 1.66
N ALA A 153 -22.69 5.09 1.22
CA ALA A 153 -22.33 3.91 2.00
C ALA A 153 -20.83 3.89 2.33
N LEU A 154 -19.96 4.08 1.34
CA LEU A 154 -18.51 4.13 1.54
C LEU A 154 -18.10 5.29 2.44
N THR A 155 -18.71 6.47 2.25
CA THR A 155 -18.42 7.63 3.11
C THR A 155 -18.81 7.35 4.56
N VAL A 156 -20.00 6.82 4.80
CA VAL A 156 -20.49 6.53 6.16
C VAL A 156 -19.62 5.46 6.81
N ILE A 157 -19.32 4.36 6.12
CA ILE A 157 -18.46 3.29 6.64
C ILE A 157 -17.06 3.83 6.93
N GLY A 158 -16.47 4.55 5.97
CA GLY A 158 -15.14 5.16 6.13
C GLY A 158 -15.09 6.16 7.28
N TRP A 159 -16.10 7.00 7.42
CA TRP A 159 -16.23 7.95 8.52
C TRP A 159 -16.42 7.27 9.87
N LEU A 160 -17.23 6.21 9.96
CA LEU A 160 -17.39 5.41 11.18
C LEU A 160 -16.07 4.73 11.59
N CYS A 161 -15.35 4.14 10.64
CA CYS A 161 -14.03 3.57 10.88
C CYS A 161 -13.05 4.64 11.36
N PHE A 162 -13.01 5.80 10.72
CA PHE A 162 -12.19 6.93 11.14
C PHE A 162 -12.56 7.39 12.56
N TYR A 163 -13.83 7.57 12.87
CA TYR A 163 -14.30 8.00 14.18
C TYR A 163 -13.97 6.98 15.28
N GLY A 164 -14.22 5.69 15.01
CA GLY A 164 -13.88 4.60 15.91
C GLY A 164 -12.39 4.54 16.21
N LEU A 165 -11.56 4.69 15.18
CA LEU A 165 -10.11 4.67 15.32
C LEU A 165 -9.61 5.96 16.00
N PHE A 166 -9.82 7.11 15.41
CA PHE A 166 -9.14 8.34 15.82
C PHE A 166 -9.80 9.06 16.99
N VAL A 167 -11.12 9.05 17.08
CA VAL A 167 -11.86 9.74 18.15
C VAL A 167 -12.04 8.82 19.36
N LYS A 168 -12.50 7.59 19.15
CA LYS A 168 -12.77 6.65 20.27
C LYS A 168 -11.52 5.91 20.73
N LEU A 169 -10.75 5.30 19.83
CA LEU A 169 -9.59 4.48 20.23
C LEU A 169 -8.35 5.33 20.54
N LEU A 170 -8.09 6.37 19.74
CA LEU A 170 -6.94 7.26 19.94
C LEU A 170 -7.25 8.51 20.78
N THR A 171 -8.52 8.85 21.01
CA THR A 171 -8.92 10.05 21.79
C THR A 171 -8.19 11.33 21.36
N LEU A 172 -8.01 11.53 20.06
CA LEU A 172 -7.31 12.71 19.55
C LEU A 172 -8.19 13.96 19.71
N PRO A 173 -7.67 15.04 20.34
CA PRO A 173 -8.38 16.31 20.40
C PRO A 173 -8.28 16.99 19.04
N PHE A 174 -9.29 16.79 18.19
CA PHE A 174 -9.36 17.48 16.92
C PHE A 174 -9.84 18.92 17.12
N PRO A 175 -9.17 19.92 16.52
CA PRO A 175 -9.65 21.29 16.57
C PRO A 175 -10.98 21.40 15.82
N GLN A 176 -11.88 22.21 16.38
CA GLN A 176 -13.15 22.53 15.74
C GLN A 176 -12.94 23.42 14.52
N GLY A 177 -13.87 23.32 13.56
CA GLY A 177 -13.87 24.19 12.39
C GLY A 177 -14.26 25.63 12.75
N LEU A 178 -13.76 26.59 11.98
CA LEU A 178 -14.04 28.01 12.18
C LEU A 178 -15.54 28.33 12.22
N LEU A 179 -16.36 27.62 11.43
CA LEU A 179 -17.81 27.82 11.41
C LEU A 179 -18.46 27.45 12.75
N PHE A 180 -18.01 26.36 13.38
CA PHE A 180 -18.53 25.92 14.67
C PHE A 180 -18.10 26.84 15.81
N GLN A 181 -16.85 27.32 15.73
CA GLN A 181 -16.34 28.33 16.65
C GLN A 181 -17.13 29.64 16.58
N TRP A 182 -17.49 30.09 15.36
CA TRP A 182 -18.32 31.30 15.18
C TRP A 182 -19.77 31.12 15.63
N LEU A 183 -20.34 29.92 15.45
CA LEU A 183 -21.69 29.60 15.90
C LEU A 183 -21.80 29.42 17.42
N GLY A 184 -20.67 29.30 18.12
CA GLY A 184 -20.63 29.00 19.56
C GLY A 184 -21.15 27.59 19.89
N VAL A 185 -21.07 26.66 18.93
CA VAL A 185 -21.54 25.28 19.09
C VAL A 185 -20.33 24.36 19.22
N ASP A 186 -20.18 23.74 20.38
CA ASP A 186 -19.15 22.74 20.64
C ASP A 186 -19.62 21.35 20.19
N LEU A 187 -18.89 20.74 19.26
CA LEU A 187 -19.03 19.34 18.82
C LEU A 187 -17.87 18.48 19.33
#